data_AF-A0A257LP32-F1
#
_entry.id   AF-A0A257LP32-F1
#
_cell.length_a   1.000
_cell.length_b   1.000
_cell.length_c   1.000
_cell.angle_alpha   90.00
_cell.angle_beta   90.00
_cell.angle_gamma   90.00
#
_symmetry.space_group_name_H-M   'P 1'
#
loop_
_entity.id
_entity.type
_entity.pdbx_description
1 polymer ?
#
loop_
_entity_poly.entity_id
_entity_poly.type
_entity_poly.pdbx_seq_one_letter_code
_entity_poly.pdbx_strand_id
1 'polypeptide(L)'
;KPMLEEFGGEIELASNNRERELALWRAFGLALLEYRQGNYERAKHWADFAMSFQDRRDYINGAVEPVHAMICFRLGDLGTARVDLERTRKRIDKAFAPELPAAYEPFGQYQGFWWDWIIARTLFREAESVIPGEVTGQ
;
A
#
# COMPACT_ATOMS: atom_id res chain seq x y z
N LYS A 1 -24.96 38.46 4.20
CA LYS A 1 -24.88 37.51 5.34
C LYS A 1 -24.24 36.26 4.79
N PRO A 2 -23.04 35.87 5.28
CA PRO A 2 -22.03 35.24 4.44
C PRO A 2 -22.28 33.74 4.24
N MET A 3 -22.04 33.29 3.01
CA MET A 3 -22.00 31.90 2.55
C MET A 3 -20.53 31.47 2.47
N LEU A 4 -19.79 31.65 3.57
CA LEU A 4 -18.36 31.34 3.68
C LEU A 4 -18.02 30.49 4.91
N GLU A 5 -18.99 30.24 5.80
CA GLU A 5 -18.76 29.46 7.03
C GLU A 5 -18.88 27.94 6.80
N GLU A 6 -19.61 27.49 5.77
CA GLU A 6 -19.81 26.05 5.49
C GLU A 6 -18.65 25.40 4.70
N PHE A 7 -17.89 26.17 3.92
CA PHE A 7 -16.76 25.64 3.13
C PHE A 7 -15.47 25.44 3.95
N GLY A 8 -15.36 26.04 5.13
CA GLY A 8 -14.15 25.93 5.95
C GLY A 8 -13.88 24.49 6.39
N GLY A 9 -14.92 23.77 6.84
CA GLY A 9 -14.80 22.40 7.33
C GLY A 9 -14.43 21.39 6.24
N GLU A 10 -15.03 21.48 5.05
CA GLU A 10 -14.71 20.58 3.93
C GLU A 10 -13.31 20.82 3.36
N ILE A 11 -12.88 22.08 3.27
CA ILE A 11 -11.52 22.43 2.82
C ILE A 11 -10.47 21.95 3.82
N GLU A 12 -10.72 22.08 5.12
CA GLU A 12 -9.82 21.63 6.19
C GLU A 12 -9.76 20.09 6.32
N LEU A 13 -10.89 19.40 6.15
CA LEU A 13 -10.93 17.93 6.05
C LEU A 13 -10.20 17.43 4.80
N ALA A 14 -10.35 18.10 3.66
CA ALA A 14 -9.67 17.76 2.41
C ALA A 14 -8.16 18.03 2.48
N SER A 15 -7.72 19.11 3.13
CA SER A 15 -6.29 19.37 3.37
C SER A 15 -5.69 18.31 4.29
N ASN A 16 -6.38 17.94 5.37
CA ASN A 16 -5.96 16.89 6.28
C ASN A 16 -5.84 15.52 5.59
N ASN A 17 -6.79 15.18 4.70
CA ASN A 17 -6.72 13.93 3.94
C ASN A 17 -5.55 13.91 2.94
N ARG A 18 -5.29 15.03 2.26
CA ARG A 18 -4.16 15.15 1.33
C ARG A 18 -2.82 15.05 2.04
N GLU A 19 -2.68 15.71 3.19
CA GLU A 19 -1.45 15.66 3.99
C GLU A 19 -1.19 14.24 4.52
N ARG A 20 -2.23 13.55 4.98
CA ARG A 20 -2.16 12.14 5.38
C ARG A 20 -1.73 11.25 4.23
N GLU A 21 -2.32 11.41 3.06
CA GLU A 21 -1.95 10.63 1.87
C GLU A 21 -0.51 10.90 1.43
N LEU A 22 -0.07 12.15 1.43
CA LEU A 22 1.33 12.50 1.14
C LEU A 22 2.29 11.91 2.18
N ALA A 23 1.94 11.94 3.47
CA ALA A 23 2.74 11.33 4.52
C ALA A 23 2.84 9.81 4.33
N LEU A 24 1.74 9.16 3.96
CA LEU A 24 1.71 7.73 3.64
C LEU A 24 2.64 7.40 2.48
N TRP A 25 2.51 8.10 1.35
CA TRP A 25 3.34 7.85 0.17
C TRP A 25 4.83 8.09 0.44
N ARG A 26 5.16 9.09 1.26
CA ARG A 26 6.54 9.32 1.73
C ARG A 26 7.04 8.17 2.59
N ALA A 27 6.24 7.71 3.55
CA ALA A 27 6.59 6.60 4.42
C ALA A 27 6.78 5.30 3.62
N PHE A 28 5.89 5.01 2.67
CA PHE A 28 6.06 3.93 1.71
C PHE A 28 7.39 4.01 0.95
N GLY A 29 7.72 5.19 0.39
CA GLY A 29 8.97 5.40 -0.33
C GLY A 29 10.21 5.17 0.55
N LEU A 30 10.17 5.62 1.80
CA LEU A 30 11.25 5.40 2.78
C LEU A 30 11.36 3.93 3.18
N ALA A 31 10.24 3.22 3.39
CA ALA A 31 10.25 1.79 3.68
C ALA A 31 10.92 0.99 2.56
N LEU A 32 10.57 1.28 1.30
CA LEU A 32 11.15 0.62 0.14
C LEU A 32 12.64 0.94 -0.03
N LEU A 33 13.05 2.18 0.20
CA LEU A 33 14.45 2.60 0.15
C LEU A 33 15.30 1.85 1.19
N GLU A 34 14.86 1.87 2.45
CA GLU A 34 15.58 1.23 3.56
C GLU A 34 15.63 -0.29 3.38
N TYR A 35 14.56 -0.92 2.89
CA TYR A 35 14.54 -2.34 2.56
C TYR A 35 15.62 -2.68 1.53
N ARG A 36 15.71 -1.90 0.44
CA ARG A 36 16.69 -2.12 -0.63
C ARG A 36 18.13 -1.89 -0.19
N GLN A 37 18.34 -1.09 0.86
CA GLN A 37 19.65 -0.90 1.48
C GLN A 37 20.02 -2.00 2.49
N GLY A 38 19.10 -2.93 2.78
CA GLY A 38 19.28 -3.98 3.79
C GLY A 38 18.99 -3.51 5.23
N ASN A 39 18.47 -2.29 5.41
CA ASN A 39 18.16 -1.72 6.72
C ASN A 39 16.75 -2.15 7.18
N TYR A 40 16.56 -3.46 7.39
CA TYR A 40 15.22 -4.03 7.56
C TYR A 40 14.44 -3.50 8.77
N GLU A 41 15.10 -3.19 9.89
CA GLU A 41 14.43 -2.58 11.06
C GLU A 41 13.92 -1.16 10.78
N ARG A 42 14.72 -0.35 10.08
CA ARG A 42 14.29 0.99 9.65
C ARG A 42 13.19 0.92 8.60
N ALA A 43 13.28 -0.04 7.69
CA ALA A 43 12.24 -0.32 6.72
C ALA A 43 10.93 -0.66 7.42
N LYS A 44 10.98 -1.51 8.46
CA LYS A 44 9.82 -1.89 9.27
C LYS A 44 9.19 -0.69 9.94
N HIS A 45 9.99 0.17 10.56
CA HIS A 45 9.49 1.40 11.18
C HIS A 45 8.65 2.25 10.21
N TRP A 46 9.15 2.48 8.98
CA TRP A 46 8.43 3.27 7.99
C TRP A 46 7.20 2.57 7.43
N ALA A 47 7.26 1.25 7.23
CA ALA A 47 6.11 0.47 6.80
C ALA A 47 4.99 0.47 7.85
N ASP A 48 5.34 0.23 9.13
CA ASP A 48 4.40 0.30 10.26
C ASP A 48 3.80 1.70 10.39
N PHE A 49 4.61 2.75 10.20
CA PHE A 49 4.13 4.13 10.19
C PHE A 49 3.13 4.38 9.05
N ALA A 50 3.41 3.91 7.83
CA ALA A 50 2.48 3.99 6.70
C ALA A 50 1.17 3.24 6.97
N MET A 51 1.23 2.05 7.55
CA MET A 51 0.05 1.25 7.91
C MET A 51 -0.76 1.84 9.08
N SER A 52 -0.13 2.62 9.96
CA SER A 52 -0.79 3.25 11.11
C SER A 52 -1.89 4.25 10.71
N PHE A 53 -1.85 4.75 9.47
CA PHE A 53 -2.90 5.60 8.92
C PHE A 53 -4.24 4.88 8.69
N GLN A 54 -4.24 3.54 8.73
CA GLN A 54 -5.43 2.68 8.56
C GLN A 54 -6.26 3.04 7.32
N ASP A 55 -5.56 3.28 6.20
CA ASP A 55 -6.22 3.68 4.96
C ASP A 55 -7.12 2.54 4.44
N ARG A 56 -8.32 2.89 4.00
CA ARG A 56 -9.29 1.91 3.48
C ARG A 56 -9.18 1.70 1.98
N ARG A 57 -8.34 2.48 1.30
CA ARG A 57 -8.19 2.45 -0.15
C ARG A 57 -7.25 1.33 -0.56
N ASP A 58 -7.71 0.48 -1.48
CA ASP A 58 -7.00 -0.76 -1.82
C ASP A 58 -5.67 -0.50 -2.55
N TYR A 59 -5.55 0.58 -3.34
CA TYR A 59 -4.35 0.88 -4.13
C TYR A 59 -3.13 1.21 -3.27
N ILE A 60 -3.34 1.99 -2.20
CA ILE A 60 -2.31 2.33 -1.21
C ILE A 60 -1.84 1.07 -0.49
N ASN A 61 -2.80 0.29 0.04
CA ASN A 61 -2.47 -0.93 0.79
C ASN A 61 -1.79 -1.97 -0.11
N GLY A 62 -2.23 -2.07 -1.37
CA GLY A 62 -1.61 -2.94 -2.37
C GLY A 62 -0.15 -2.59 -2.66
N ALA A 63 0.29 -1.34 -2.45
CA ALA A 63 1.69 -0.96 -2.58
C ALA A 63 2.50 -1.20 -1.29
N VAL A 64 1.92 -0.90 -0.12
CA VAL A 64 2.62 -0.98 1.18
C VAL A 64 2.76 -2.43 1.68
N GLU A 65 1.70 -3.24 1.57
CA GLU A 65 1.66 -4.60 2.13
C GLU A 65 2.73 -5.54 1.57
N PRO A 66 3.07 -5.54 0.26
CA PRO A 66 4.16 -6.37 -0.27
C PRO A 66 5.53 -6.01 0.31
N VAL A 67 5.79 -4.72 0.50
CA VAL A 67 7.04 -4.23 1.07
C VAL A 67 7.12 -4.67 2.54
N HIS A 68 6.03 -4.49 3.30
CA HIS A 68 5.97 -4.96 4.67
C HIS A 68 6.12 -6.48 4.78
N ALA A 69 5.50 -7.25 3.88
CA ALA A 69 5.65 -8.70 3.82
C ALA A 69 7.12 -9.11 3.62
N MET A 70 7.81 -8.48 2.67
CA MET A 70 9.24 -8.72 2.43
C MET A 70 10.11 -8.33 3.63
N ILE A 71 9.78 -7.23 4.30
CA ILE A 71 10.49 -6.78 5.52
C ILE A 71 10.31 -7.80 6.65
N CYS A 72 9.07 -8.18 6.96
CA CYS A 72 8.76 -9.18 7.98
C CYS A 72 9.47 -10.51 7.71
N PHE A 73 9.50 -10.95 6.44
CA PHE A 73 10.23 -12.15 6.05
C PHE A 73 11.73 -12.03 6.35
N ARG A 74 12.37 -10.90 6.01
CA ARG A 74 13.80 -10.67 6.30
C ARG A 74 14.11 -10.61 7.79
N LEU A 75 13.15 -10.18 8.60
CA LEU A 75 13.25 -10.14 10.07
C LEU A 75 12.83 -11.46 10.74
N GLY A 76 12.43 -12.48 9.98
CA GLY A 76 12.04 -13.79 10.50
C GLY A 76 10.58 -13.91 10.96
N ASP A 77 9.76 -12.87 10.79
CA ASP A 77 8.32 -12.91 11.05
C ASP A 77 7.56 -13.46 9.84
N LEU A 78 7.64 -14.80 9.69
CA LEU A 78 6.98 -15.52 8.60
C LEU A 78 5.45 -15.44 8.66
N GLY A 79 4.88 -15.31 9.86
CA GLY A 79 3.43 -15.26 10.05
C GLY A 79 2.86 -13.99 9.43
N THR A 80 3.38 -12.83 9.81
CA THR A 80 2.97 -11.54 9.26
C THR A 80 3.27 -11.45 7.77
N ALA A 81 4.46 -11.92 7.35
CA ALA A 81 4.84 -11.92 5.94
C ALA A 81 3.83 -12.64 5.04
N ARG A 82 3.37 -13.82 5.45
CA ARG A 82 2.36 -14.59 4.71
C ARG A 82 0.99 -13.92 4.70
N VAL A 83 0.57 -13.36 5.83
CA VAL A 83 -0.71 -12.66 5.94
C VAL A 83 -0.77 -11.46 4.98
N ASP A 84 0.29 -10.65 4.94
CA ASP A 84 0.31 -9.47 4.08
C ASP A 84 0.47 -9.82 2.60
N LEU A 85 1.22 -10.89 2.29
CA LEU A 85 1.30 -11.41 0.92
C LEU A 85 -0.08 -11.87 0.42
N GLU A 86 -0.84 -12.60 1.24
CA GLU A 86 -2.18 -13.07 0.87
C GLU A 86 -3.20 -11.92 0.77
N ARG A 87 -3.11 -10.93 1.65
CA ARG A 87 -3.89 -9.69 1.56
C ARG A 87 -3.62 -8.91 0.29
N THR A 88 -2.34 -8.83 -0.11
CA THR A 88 -1.97 -8.20 -1.38
C THR A 88 -2.53 -8.99 -2.55
N ARG A 89 -2.36 -10.32 -2.57
CA ARG A 89 -2.87 -11.20 -3.64
C ARG A 89 -4.34 -10.91 -3.93
N LYS A 90 -5.18 -10.90 -2.89
CA LYS A 90 -6.62 -10.60 -3.01
C LYS A 90 -6.90 -9.24 -3.62
N ARG A 91 -6.11 -8.20 -3.29
CA ARG A 91 -6.28 -6.85 -3.86
C ARG A 91 -5.87 -6.78 -5.32
N ILE A 92 -4.75 -7.41 -5.67
CA ILE A 92 -4.28 -7.49 -7.06
C ILE A 92 -5.27 -8.28 -7.91
N ASP A 93 -5.71 -9.45 -7.46
CA ASP A 93 -6.67 -10.28 -8.21
C ASP A 93 -7.99 -9.52 -8.44
N LYS A 94 -8.47 -8.81 -7.41
CA LYS A 94 -9.65 -7.94 -7.53
C LYS A 94 -9.44 -6.78 -8.52
N ALA A 95 -8.29 -6.12 -8.48
CA ALA A 95 -8.01 -4.97 -9.35
C ALA A 95 -7.85 -5.36 -10.83
N PHE A 96 -7.35 -6.57 -11.12
CA PHE A 96 -7.02 -7.01 -12.47
C PHE A 96 -8.06 -7.95 -13.11
N ALA A 97 -9.26 -8.11 -12.54
CA ALA A 97 -10.32 -8.99 -13.06
C ALA A 97 -11.59 -8.23 -13.51
N PRO A 98 -12.12 -8.42 -14.75
CA PRO A 98 -11.56 -9.26 -15.83
C PRO A 98 -10.33 -8.63 -16.50
N GLU A 99 -10.15 -7.31 -16.44
CA GLU A 99 -8.92 -6.60 -16.82
C GLU A 99 -8.83 -5.30 -16.00
N LEU A 100 -7.61 -4.78 -15.75
CA LEU A 100 -7.42 -3.52 -15.03
C LEU A 100 -8.05 -2.36 -15.84
N PRO A 101 -9.03 -1.62 -15.29
CA PRO A 101 -9.62 -0.48 -15.99
C PRO A 101 -8.56 0.58 -16.32
N ALA A 102 -8.62 1.12 -17.55
CA ALA A 102 -7.67 2.14 -18.02
C ALA A 102 -7.71 3.45 -17.20
N ALA A 103 -8.78 3.69 -16.43
CA ALA A 103 -8.93 4.85 -15.57
C ALA A 103 -9.45 4.42 -14.19
N TYR A 104 -8.56 4.47 -13.19
CA TYR A 104 -8.96 4.84 -11.85
C TYR A 104 -8.51 6.31 -11.64
N GLU A 105 -9.46 7.12 -11.21
CA GLU A 105 -9.48 8.59 -11.06
C GLU A 105 -9.05 9.51 -12.24
N PRO A 106 -9.77 10.63 -12.47
CA PRO A 106 -10.65 11.35 -11.53
C PRO A 106 -12.11 10.87 -11.44
N PHE A 107 -12.52 9.76 -12.08
CA PHE A 107 -13.88 9.18 -11.90
C PHE A 107 -13.89 7.74 -11.37
N GLY A 108 -12.81 7.33 -10.72
CA GLY A 108 -12.63 5.99 -10.16
C GLY A 108 -12.81 5.93 -8.64
N GLN A 109 -13.65 6.77 -8.03
CA GLN A 109 -14.08 6.64 -6.62
C GLN A 109 -12.97 6.26 -5.61
N TYR A 110 -11.85 6.99 -5.59
CA TYR A 110 -10.73 6.73 -4.69
C TYR A 110 -10.12 5.32 -4.82
N GLN A 111 -10.08 4.77 -6.03
CA GLN A 111 -9.46 3.47 -6.34
C GLN A 111 -8.01 3.61 -6.84
N GLY A 112 -7.40 4.79 -6.70
CA GLY A 112 -6.03 5.08 -7.14
C GLY A 112 -5.95 5.43 -8.61
N PHE A 113 -4.76 5.48 -9.17
CA PHE A 113 -4.53 5.53 -10.62
C PHE A 113 -4.04 4.18 -11.13
N TRP A 114 -4.09 3.96 -12.45
CA TRP A 114 -3.60 2.70 -13.02
C TRP A 114 -2.13 2.41 -12.66
N TRP A 115 -1.30 3.44 -12.50
CA TRP A 115 0.11 3.27 -12.14
C TRP A 115 0.32 2.79 -10.71
N ASP A 116 -0.57 3.14 -9.77
CA ASP A 116 -0.50 2.66 -8.39
C ASP A 116 -0.65 1.13 -8.36
N TRP A 117 -1.55 0.60 -9.19
CA TRP A 117 -1.76 -0.84 -9.34
C TRP A 117 -0.61 -1.57 -10.03
N ILE A 118 0.06 -0.90 -10.98
CA ILE A 118 1.28 -1.45 -11.58
C ILE A 118 2.44 -1.51 -10.57
N ILE A 119 2.59 -0.47 -9.74
CA ILE A 119 3.57 -0.47 -8.63
C ILE A 119 3.25 -1.61 -7.67
N ALA A 120 2.01 -1.70 -7.21
CA ALA A 120 1.53 -2.76 -6.30
C ALA A 120 1.80 -4.16 -6.86
N ARG A 121 1.42 -4.43 -8.12
CA ARG A 121 1.64 -5.74 -8.77
C ARG A 121 3.12 -6.09 -8.94
N THR A 122 3.95 -5.08 -9.21
CA THR A 122 5.40 -5.27 -9.35
C THR A 122 6.02 -5.68 -8.03
N LEU A 123 5.68 -4.96 -6.95
CA LEU A 123 6.16 -5.27 -5.60
C LEU A 123 5.60 -6.59 -5.07
N PHE A 124 4.35 -6.92 -5.41
CA PHE A 124 3.76 -8.21 -5.08
C PHE A 124 4.56 -9.37 -5.68
N ARG A 125 4.92 -9.30 -6.96
CA ARG A 125 5.75 -10.33 -7.61
C ARG A 125 7.15 -10.43 -7.00
N GLU A 126 7.73 -9.29 -6.62
CA GLU A 126 9.00 -9.28 -5.87
C GLU A 126 8.83 -10.03 -4.54
N ALA A 127 7.76 -9.75 -3.79
CA ALA A 127 7.46 -10.42 -2.54
C ALA A 127 7.22 -11.94 -2.72
N GLU A 128 6.49 -12.36 -3.76
CA GLU A 128 6.30 -13.78 -4.11
C GLU A 128 7.63 -14.48 -4.42
N SER A 129 8.58 -13.78 -5.04
CA SER A 129 9.90 -14.36 -5.34
C SER A 129 10.80 -14.51 -4.10
N VAL A 130 10.58 -13.68 -3.08
CA VAL A 130 11.38 -13.63 -1.85
C VAL A 130 10.82 -14.56 -0.78
N ILE A 131 9.49 -14.62 -0.65
CA ILE A 131 8.79 -15.33 0.40
C ILE A 131 8.42 -16.72 -0.14
N PRO A 132 8.97 -17.82 0.41
CA PRO A 132 8.62 -19.16 -0.02
C PRO A 132 7.11 -19.37 0.13
N GLY A 133 6.45 -19.78 -0.96
CA GLY A 133 5.11 -20.34 -0.88
C GLY A 133 5.12 -21.56 0.03
N GLU A 134 3.99 -21.85 0.67
CA GLU A 134 3.82 -23.18 1.24
C GLU A 134 3.94 -24.19 0.10
N VAL A 135 4.98 -25.03 0.14
CA VAL A 135 4.99 -26.26 -0.66
C VAL A 135 3.89 -27.11 -0.08
N THR A 136 2.66 -26.96 -0.59
CA THR A 136 1.66 -28.01 -0.45
C THR A 136 2.25 -29.23 -1.15
N GLY A 137 2.70 -30.17 -0.32
CA GLY A 137 3.25 -31.44 -0.77
C GLY A 137 2.30 -32.14 -1.75
N GLN A 138 2.93 -32.85 -2.69
CA GLN A 138 2.35 -33.80 -3.63
C GLN A 138 1.21 -34.65 -3.05
#